data_AF-U9VNT1-F1
#
_entry.id   AF-U9VNT1-F1
#
_cell.length_a   1.000
_cell.length_b   1.000
_cell.length_c   1.000
_cell.angle_alpha   90.00
_cell.angle_beta   90.00
_cell.angle_gamma   90.00
#
_symmetry.space_group_name_H-M   'P 1'
#
loop_
_entity.id
_entity.type
_entity.pdbx_description
1 polymer ?
#
loop_
_entity_poly.entity_id
_entity_poly.type
_entity_poly.pdbx_seq_one_letter_code
_entity_poly.pdbx_strand_id
1 'polypeptide(L)' 'MVTPRAAQPTVKFIDDYCESYRDLFAEVRSFEAFKHLHVGLISEVKRKSLPAIAKVVGLPNSQSLQQFLCESP' A
#
# COMPACT_ATOMS: atom_id res chain seq x y z
N MET A 1 18.90 -16.24 6.51
CA MET A 1 17.45 -16.00 6.70
C MET A 1 17.25 -14.51 6.73
N VAL A 2 16.63 -13.92 5.69
CA VAL A 2 16.36 -12.48 5.65
C VAL A 2 15.19 -12.22 6.60
N THR A 3 15.43 -11.45 7.65
CA THR A 3 14.39 -11.02 8.58
C THR A 3 13.34 -10.25 7.78
N PRO A 4 12.05 -10.65 7.78
CA PRO A 4 11.02 -9.91 7.07
C PRO A 4 10.91 -8.51 7.66
N ARG A 5 11.00 -7.50 6.80
CA ARG A 5 10.83 -6.09 7.20
C ARG A 5 9.44 -5.95 7.81
N ALA A 6 9.28 -5.20 8.89
CA ALA A 6 7.96 -4.85 9.40
C ALA A 6 7.30 -3.81 8.48
N ALA A 7 6.00 -3.98 8.20
CA ALA A 7 5.25 -3.02 7.38
C ALA A 7 5.21 -1.65 8.06
N GLN A 8 5.46 -0.56 7.31
CA GLN A 8 5.37 0.78 7.89
C GLN A 8 3.93 1.12 8.30
N PRO A 9 3.72 1.75 9.47
CA PRO A 9 2.39 2.18 9.92
C PRO A 9 1.87 3.32 9.03
N THR A 10 0.55 3.36 8.83
CA THR A 10 -0.13 4.38 8.03
C THR A 10 -1.19 5.10 8.89
N VAL A 11 -2.42 5.18 8.42
CA VAL A 11 -3.56 5.69 9.21
C VAL A 11 -4.11 4.51 10.00
N LYS A 12 -4.25 4.65 11.32
CA LYS A 12 -4.69 3.57 12.22
C LYS A 12 -5.95 2.84 11.74
N PHE A 13 -6.94 3.59 11.24
CA PHE A 13 -8.16 3.01 10.65
C PHE A 13 -7.87 2.06 9.48
N ILE A 14 -6.93 2.43 8.60
CA ILE A 14 -6.52 1.60 7.47
C ILE A 14 -5.66 0.43 7.93
N ASP A 15 -4.73 0.66 8.86
CA ASP A 15 -3.91 -0.42 9.40
C ASP A 15 -4.80 -1.49 10.06
N ASP A 16 -5.78 -1.10 10.88
CA ASP A 16 -6.74 -2.00 11.53
C ASP A 16 -7.61 -2.76 10.51
N TYR A 17 -8.09 -2.06 9.47
CA TYR A 17 -8.85 -2.68 8.38
C TYR A 17 -8.00 -3.69 7.59
N CYS A 18 -6.80 -3.27 7.18
CA CYS A 18 -5.90 -4.06 6.34
C CYS A 18 -5.31 -5.26 7.10
N GLU A 19 -5.20 -5.21 8.43
CA GLU A 19 -4.68 -6.31 9.25
C GLU A 19 -5.43 -7.62 9.02
N SER A 20 -6.75 -7.55 8.82
CA SER A 20 -7.59 -8.72 8.50
C SER A 20 -7.25 -9.40 7.16
N TYR A 21 -6.56 -8.67 6.26
CA TYR A 21 -6.13 -9.16 4.95
C TYR A 21 -4.64 -9.51 4.92
N ARG A 22 -3.91 -9.41 6.04
CA ARG A 22 -2.46 -9.67 6.09
C ARG A 22 -2.13 -11.07 5.60
N ASP A 23 -2.92 -12.07 5.99
CA ASP A 23 -2.66 -13.48 5.64
C ASP A 23 -2.87 -13.79 4.15
N LEU A 24 -3.47 -12.86 3.38
CA LEU A 24 -3.55 -12.97 1.91
C LEU A 24 -2.23 -12.66 1.21
N PHE A 25 -1.30 -11.98 1.89
CA PHE A 25 -0.05 -11.52 1.29
C PHE A 25 1.14 -12.29 1.88
N ALA A 26 1.79 -13.10 1.03
CA ALA A 26 3.06 -13.73 1.39
C ALA A 26 4.21 -12.71 1.50
N GLU A 27 4.12 -11.60 0.74
CA GLU A 27 5.12 -10.55 0.71
C GLU A 27 4.69 -9.28 1.46
N VAL A 28 5.55 -8.82 2.38
CA VAL A 28 5.31 -7.58 3.13
C VAL A 28 5.19 -6.36 2.22
N ARG A 29 5.90 -6.34 1.09
CA ARG A 29 5.88 -5.21 0.13
C ARG A 29 4.52 -5.07 -0.55
N SER A 30 3.88 -6.18 -0.91
CA SER A 30 2.53 -6.20 -1.47
C SER A 30 1.52 -5.72 -0.44
N PHE A 31 1.68 -6.13 0.83
CA PHE A 31 0.85 -5.65 1.92
C PHE A 31 1.00 -4.13 2.17
N GLU A 32 2.23 -3.61 2.16
CA GLU A 32 2.47 -2.17 2.28
C GLU A 32 1.84 -1.40 1.10
N ALA A 33 2.01 -1.89 -0.13
CA ALA A 33 1.40 -1.29 -1.32
C ALA A 33 -0.14 -1.29 -1.22
N PHE A 34 -0.74 -2.36 -0.69
CA PHE A 34 -2.17 -2.46 -0.43
C PHE A 34 -2.66 -1.39 0.55
N LYS A 35 -1.94 -1.19 1.68
CA LYS A 35 -2.27 -0.14 2.65
C LYS A 35 -2.13 1.25 2.04
N HIS A 36 -1.04 1.51 1.33
CA HIS A 36 -0.82 2.79 0.65
C HIS A 36 -1.89 3.07 -0.42
N LEU A 37 -2.35 2.05 -1.14
CA LEU A 37 -3.46 2.19 -2.09
C LEU A 37 -4.74 2.64 -1.38
N HIS A 38 -5.08 2.03 -0.25
CA HIS A 38 -6.27 2.41 0.54
C HIS A 38 -6.18 3.85 1.05
N VAL A 39 -5.00 4.28 1.53
CA VAL A 39 -4.77 5.68 1.95
C VAL A 39 -5.02 6.62 0.79
N GLY A 40 -4.50 6.29 -0.40
CA GLY A 40 -4.75 7.04 -1.62
C GLY A 40 -6.21 7.10 -2.04
N LEU A 41 -6.95 6.01 -1.86
CA LEU A 41 -8.36 5.93 -2.25
C LEU A 41 -9.26 6.78 -1.36
N ILE A 42 -8.96 6.88 -0.06
CA ILE A 42 -9.73 7.73 0.87
C ILE A 42 -9.28 9.20 0.84
N SER A 43 -8.11 9.48 0.28
CA SER A 43 -7.61 10.85 0.20
C SER A 43 -8.45 11.73 -0.74
N GLU A 44 -8.53 13.02 -0.42
CA GLU A 44 -9.25 14.03 -1.20
C GLU A 44 -8.50 14.46 -2.47
N VAL A 45 -8.07 13.47 -3.27
CA VAL A 45 -7.39 13.71 -4.55
C VAL A 45 -8.41 13.77 -5.67
N LYS A 46 -8.42 14.88 -6.41
CA LYS A 46 -9.32 15.11 -7.56
C LYS A 46 -9.25 14.01 -8.62
N ARG A 47 -8.07 13.43 -8.88
CA ARG A 47 -7.88 12.31 -9.82
C ARG A 47 -7.06 11.19 -9.18
N LYS A 48 -7.69 10.04 -8.94
CA LYS A 48 -7.09 8.87 -8.28
C LYS A 48 -6.20 8.04 -9.22
N SER A 49 -5.16 8.65 -9.79
CA SER A 49 -4.14 7.92 -10.55
C SER A 49 -3.05 7.39 -9.62
N LEU A 50 -2.35 6.30 -10.00
CA LEU A 50 -1.26 5.73 -9.19
C LEU A 50 -0.16 6.76 -8.88
N PRO A 51 0.28 7.63 -9.82
CA PRO A 51 1.23 8.69 -9.49
C PRO A 51 0.69 9.74 -8.52
N ALA A 52 -0.61 10.04 -8.57
CA ALA A 52 -1.23 11.00 -7.64
C ALA A 52 -1.34 10.41 -6.24
N ILE A 53 -1.74 9.14 -6.14
CA ILE A 53 -1.78 8.39 -4.87
C ILE A 53 -0.39 8.29 -4.26
N ALA A 54 0.63 7.92 -5.05
CA ALA A 54 2.01 7.84 -4.58
C ALA A 54 2.49 9.15 -3.95
N LYS A 55 2.16 10.30 -4.57
CA LYS A 55 2.48 11.63 -4.03
C LYS A 55 1.81 11.90 -2.68
N VAL A 56 0.53 11.56 -2.52
CA VAL A 56 -0.20 11.78 -1.26
C VAL A 56 0.34 10.92 -0.14
N VAL A 57 0.73 9.69 -0.45
CA VAL A 57 1.20 8.72 0.54
C VAL A 57 2.71 8.88 0.83
N GLY A 58 3.39 9.81 0.16
CA GLY A 58 4.81 10.09 0.37
C GLY A 58 5.74 9.04 -0.24
N LEU A 59 5.25 8.26 -1.20
CA LEU A 59 6.06 7.28 -1.93
C LEU A 59 6.94 7.98 -2.99
N PRO A 60 8.19 7.53 -3.18
CA PRO A 60 9.11 8.15 -4.15
C PRO A 60 8.66 7.94 -5.60
N ASN A 61 7.98 6.83 -5.88
CA ASN A 61 7.43 6.51 -7.20
C ASN A 61 6.15 5.67 -7.08
N SER A 62 5.40 5.54 -8.18
CA SER A 62 4.19 4.71 -8.25
C SER A 62 4.47 3.25 -8.60
N GLN A 63 5.75 2.85 -8.66
CA GLN A 63 6.15 1.53 -9.15
C GLN A 63 5.66 0.43 -8.21
N SER A 64 5.74 0.63 -6.90
CA SER A 64 5.21 -0.33 -5.91
C SER A 64 3.71 -0.57 -6.07
N LEU A 65 2.94 0.49 -6.32
CA LEU A 65 1.49 0.40 -6.55
C LEU A 65 1.16 -0.27 -7.89
N GLN A 66 1.94 0.03 -8.94
CA GLN A 66 1.75 -0.60 -10.25
C GLN A 66 2.11 -2.09 -10.20
N GLN A 67 3.25 -2.43 -9.59
CA GLN A 67 3.69 -3.81 -9.38
C GLN A 67 2.63 -4.59 -8.62
N PHE A 68 2.07 -4.00 -7.56
CA PHE A 68 0.98 -4.60 -6.79
C PHE A 68 -0.24 -4.89 -7.67
N LEU A 69 -0.66 -3.98 -8.55
CA LEU A 69 -1.83 -4.20 -9.40
C LEU A 69 -1.59 -5.16 -10.58
N CYS A 70 -0.37 -5.22 -11.10
CA CYS A 70 -0.04 -6.02 -12.28
C CYS A 70 0.50 -7.42 -11.94
N GLU A 71 1.20 -7.56 -10.83
CA GLU A 71 1.98 -8.76 -10.50
C GLU A 71 1.71 -9.31 -9.10
N SER A 72 0.76 -8.74 -8.34
CA SER A 72 0.33 -9.41 -7.10
C SER A 72 -0.32 -10.75 -7.45
N PRO A 73 0.13 -11.87 -6.86
CA PRO A 73 -0.55 -13.16 -6.96
C PRO A 73 -1.93 -13.13 -6.30
#